data_AF-A0A451BMF7-F1
#
_entry.id   AF-A0A451BMF7-F1
#
_cell.length_a   1.000
_cell.length_b   1.000
_cell.length_c   1.000
_cell.angle_alpha   90.00
_cell.angle_beta   90.00
_cell.angle_gamma   90.00
#
_symmetry.space_group_name_H-M   'P 1'
#
loop_
_entity.id
_entity.type
_entity.pdbx_description
1 polymer ?
#
loop_
_entity_poly.entity_id
_entity_poly.type
_entity_poly.pdbx_seq_one_letter_code
_entity_poly.pdbx_strand_id
1 'polypeptide(L)' 'MQAIQFDARIHDGVIDIPPQHQNLPKENVKVILLMENESTLLAARPKALDILARSPGKRLFRSAETVDNHLRAERDAWED' A
#
# COMPACT_ATOMS: atom_id res chain seq x y z
N MET A 1 -17.38 2.76 22.63
CA MET A 1 -16.92 3.72 21.61
C MET A 1 -17.77 3.53 20.38
N GLN A 2 -18.37 4.60 19.85
CA GLN A 2 -19.18 4.56 18.63
C GLN A 2 -18.35 5.18 17.51
N ALA A 3 -18.27 4.48 16.37
CA ALA A 3 -17.60 4.98 15.17
C ALA A 3 -18.67 5.28 14.11
N ILE A 4 -18.51 6.41 13.42
CA ILE A 4 -19.36 6.81 12.31
C ILE A 4 -18.47 6.81 11.07
N GLN A 5 -18.83 6.02 10.07
CA GLN A 5 -18.12 5.94 8.79
C GLN A 5 -19.03 6.51 7.70
N PHE A 6 -18.47 7.42 6.90
CA PHE A 6 -19.12 7.96 5.72
C PHE A 6 -18.07 8.35 4.70
N ASP A 7 -18.45 8.32 3.43
CA ASP A 7 -17.63 8.87 2.36
C ASP A 7 -17.73 10.39 2.39
N ALA A 8 -16.59 11.06 2.38
CA ALA A 8 -16.49 12.51 2.39
C ALA A 8 -15.45 12.97 1.39
N ARG A 9 -15.66 14.17 0.86
CA ARG A 9 -14.67 14.86 0.05
C ARG A 9 -13.85 15.78 0.94
N ILE A 10 -12.57 15.91 0.61
CA ILE A 10 -11.67 16.84 1.27
C ILE A 10 -11.30 17.93 0.26
N HIS A 11 -11.69 19.17 0.54
CA HIS A 11 -11.42 20.33 -0.32
C HIS A 11 -10.79 21.43 0.53
N ASP A 12 -9.65 21.97 0.11
CA ASP A 12 -8.88 23.01 0.83
C ASP A 12 -8.60 22.68 2.31
N GLY A 13 -8.41 21.40 2.62
CA GLY A 13 -8.17 20.92 4.00
C GLY A 13 -9.43 20.84 4.86
N VAL A 14 -10.62 21.10 4.29
CA VAL A 14 -11.92 20.94 4.93
C VAL A 14 -12.54 19.60 4.51
N ILE A 15 -13.01 18.82 5.49
CA ILE A 15 -13.76 17.57 5.24
C ILE A 15 -15.25 17.92 5.19
N ASP A 16 -15.88 17.70 4.04
CA ASP A 16 -17.31 17.94 3.89
C ASP A 16 -18.10 16.78 4.50
N ILE A 17 -18.75 17.04 5.63
CA ILE A 17 -19.58 16.05 6.32
C ILE A 17 -20.93 15.96 5.61
N PRO A 18 -21.33 14.75 5.16
CA PRO A 18 -22.62 14.58 4.48
C PRO A 18 -23.79 15.05 5.35
N PRO A 19 -24.88 15.56 4.76
CA PRO A 19 -26.05 16.07 5.50
C PRO A 19 -26.62 15.08 6.52
N GLN A 20 -26.59 13.79 6.16
CA GLN A 20 -27.01 12.66 6.97
C GLN A 20 -26.21 12.47 8.28
N HIS A 21 -25.05 13.11 8.39
CA HIS A 21 -24.19 13.11 9.58
C HIS A 21 -23.94 14.53 10.14
N GLN A 22 -24.74 15.54 9.79
CA GLN A 22 -24.55 16.90 10.34
C GLN A 22 -24.73 17.00 11.86
N ASN A 23 -25.48 16.08 12.47
CA ASN A 23 -25.72 16.05 13.92
C ASN A 23 -24.59 15.34 14.69
N LEU A 24 -23.33 15.58 14.32
CA LEU A 24 -22.20 15.11 15.13
C LEU A 24 -22.18 15.83 16.48
N PRO A 25 -21.80 15.14 17.57
CA PRO A 25 -21.68 15.77 18.88
C PRO A 25 -20.69 16.94 18.81
N LYS A 26 -21.00 18.05 19.49
CA LYS A 26 -20.15 19.26 19.57
C LYS A 26 -18.91 19.07 20.46
N GLU A 27 -18.50 17.83 20.66
CA GLU A 27 -17.38 17.45 21.50
C GLU A 27 -16.11 17.26 20.66
N ASN A 28 -14.96 17.16 21.33
CA ASN A 28 -13.72 16.81 20.66
C ASN A 28 -13.77 15.36 20.16
N VAL A 29 -13.67 15.18 18.85
CA VAL A 29 -13.69 13.86 18.21
C VAL A 29 -12.31 13.48 17.66
N LYS A 30 -11.99 12.19 17.69
CA LYS A 30 -10.85 11.64 16.96
C LYS A 30 -11.33 11.22 15.57
N VAL A 31 -10.65 11.70 14.53
CA VAL A 31 -10.99 11.41 13.13
C VAL A 31 -9.96 10.44 12.56
N ILE A 32 -10.43 9.41 11.84
CA ILE A 32 -9.60 8.48 11.08
C ILE A 32 -9.92 8.74 9.60
N LEU A 33 -8.90 9.14 8.84
CA LEU A 33 -9.02 9.35 7.39
C LEU A 33 -8.48 8.13 6.67
N LEU A 34 -9.37 7.43 5.97
CA LEU A 34 -9.03 6.35 5.05
C LEU A 34 -9.08 6.93 3.64
N MET A 35 -7.91 7.22 3.08
CA MET A 35 -7.82 7.64 1.69
C MET A 35 -7.71 6.40 0.82
N GLU A 36 -8.52 6.33 -0.23
CA GLU A 36 -8.20 5.45 -1.34
C GLU A 36 -6.82 5.87 -1.84
N ASN A 37 -5.87 4.94 -1.87
CA ASN A 37 -4.62 5.20 -2.57
C ASN A 37 -4.99 5.44 -4.03
N GLU A 38 -5.08 6.72 -4.45
CA GLU A 38 -4.78 7.09 -5.84
C GLU A 38 -3.47 6.40 -6.11
N SER A 39 -3.56 5.37 -6.95
CA SER A 39 -2.63 4.25 -7.02
C SER A 39 -1.24 4.65 -6.53
N THR A 40 -0.85 4.22 -5.32
CA THR A 40 0.55 3.79 -5.21
C THR A 40 0.68 2.88 -6.41
N LEU A 41 1.49 3.28 -7.39
CA LEU A 41 1.62 2.69 -8.72
C LEU A 41 1.93 1.20 -8.59
N LEU A 42 0.92 0.40 -8.23
CA LEU A 42 0.93 -0.80 -7.41
C LEU A 42 2.29 -1.25 -6.88
N ALA A 43 3.14 -0.36 -6.34
CA ALA A 43 4.60 -0.44 -6.45
C ALA A 43 5.05 -1.55 -7.43
N ALA A 44 4.65 -1.43 -8.71
CA ALA A 44 4.25 -2.54 -9.59
C ALA A 44 4.94 -3.82 -9.16
N ARG A 45 4.26 -4.61 -8.30
CA ARG A 45 4.81 -5.79 -7.62
C ARG A 45 5.79 -6.43 -8.60
N PRO A 46 7.13 -6.32 -8.40
CA PRO A 46 8.05 -6.51 -9.50
C PRO A 46 7.75 -7.87 -10.10
N LYS A 47 7.23 -7.90 -11.34
CA LYS A 47 6.95 -9.18 -11.96
C LYS A 47 8.30 -9.87 -12.03
N ALA A 48 8.33 -11.21 -11.92
CA ALA A 48 9.60 -11.94 -11.99
C ALA A 48 10.48 -11.47 -13.18
N LEU A 49 9.84 -11.08 -14.28
CA LEU A 49 10.48 -10.49 -15.45
C LEU A 49 11.09 -9.09 -15.22
N ASP A 50 10.48 -8.22 -14.41
CA ASP A 50 11.01 -6.88 -14.08
C ASP A 50 12.25 -6.97 -13.17
N ILE A 51 12.29 -7.96 -12.27
CA ILE A 51 13.47 -8.28 -11.42
C ILE A 51 14.62 -8.82 -12.29
N LEU A 52 14.31 -9.71 -13.23
CA LEU A 52 15.29 -10.24 -14.18
C LEU A 52 15.80 -9.16 -15.15
N ALA A 53 14.95 -8.22 -15.56
CA ALA A 53 15.30 -7.12 -16.46
C ALA A 53 16.19 -6.06 -15.80
N ARG A 54 16.03 -5.83 -14.48
CA ARG A 54 16.87 -4.89 -13.70
C ARG A 54 18.17 -5.50 -13.21
N SER A 55 18.37 -6.81 -13.36
CA SER A 55 19.60 -7.48 -12.95
C SER A 55 20.73 -7.12 -13.92
N PRO A 56 21.77 -6.37 -13.49
CA PRO A 56 22.86 -5.96 -14.36
C PRO A 56 23.67 -7.20 -14.77
N GLY A 57 23.54 -7.62 -16.03
CA GLY A 57 24.51 -8.50 -16.68
C GLY A 57 24.84 -9.80 -15.97
N LYS A 58 23.91 -10.44 -15.27
CA LYS A 58 24.16 -11.72 -14.57
C LYS A 58 23.50 -12.90 -15.27
N ARG A 59 24.08 -13.30 -16.42
CA ARG A 59 24.12 -14.73 -16.81
C ARG A 59 24.98 -15.53 -15.81
N LEU A 60 24.67 -15.47 -14.52
CA LEU A 60 25.60 -15.90 -13.46
C LEU A 60 25.01 -16.91 -12.46
N PHE A 61 23.81 -17.42 -12.70
CA PHE A 61 23.39 -18.64 -12.01
C PHE A 61 23.90 -19.84 -12.81
N ARG A 62 24.92 -20.52 -12.28
CA ARG A 62 25.53 -21.69 -12.92
C ARG A 62 24.67 -22.95 -12.76
N SER A 63 23.76 -22.98 -11.79
CA SER A 63 22.88 -24.11 -11.51
C SER A 63 21.52 -23.66 -10.98
N ALA A 64 20.51 -24.52 -11.15
CA ALA A 64 19.15 -24.29 -10.66
C ALA A 64 19.08 -24.12 -9.13
N GLU A 65 19.93 -24.83 -8.37
CA GLU A 65 20.02 -24.68 -6.90
C GLU A 65 20.48 -23.28 -6.49
N THR A 66 21.33 -22.64 -7.28
CA THR A 66 21.79 -21.27 -6.97
C THR A 66 20.65 -20.26 -7.13
N VAL A 67 19.73 -20.53 -8.07
CA VAL A 67 18.51 -19.74 -8.25
C VAL A 67 17.54 -19.97 -7.10
N ASP A 68 17.30 -21.23 -6.72
CA ASP A 68 16.37 -21.56 -5.62
C ASP A 68 16.79 -20.92 -4.30
N ASN A 69 18.08 -21.00 -3.96
CA ASN A 69 18.61 -20.38 -2.75
C ASN A 69 18.50 -18.85 -2.76
N HIS A 70 18.73 -18.22 -3.92
CA HIS A 70 18.60 -16.76 -4.04
C HIS A 70 17.14 -16.31 -3.90
N LEU A 71 16.20 -17.01 -4.55
CA LEU A 71 14.77 -16.71 -4.44
C LEU A 71 14.25 -16.90 -3.02
N ARG A 72 14.74 -17.92 -2.31
CA ARG A 72 14.36 -18.15 -0.91
C ARG A 72 14.87 -17.04 0.01
N ALA A 73 16.13 -16.62 -0.18
CA ALA A 73 16.72 -15.52 0.59
C ALA A 73 16.01 -14.17 0.36
N GLU A 74 15.64 -13.85 -0.89
CA GLU A 74 14.87 -12.64 -1.21
C GLU A 74 13.47 -12.68 -0.60
N ARG A 75 12.80 -13.85 -0.62
CA ARG A 75 11.48 -14.02 0.01
C ARG A 75 11.54 -13.82 1.52
N ASP A 76 12.50 -14.46 2.18
CA ASP A 76 12.63 -14.38 3.64
C ASP A 76 12.98 -12.94 4.08
N ALA A 77 13.72 -12.18 3.26
CA ALA A 77 13.99 -10.76 3.48
C ALA A 77 12.78 -9.82 3.30
N TRP A 78 11.66 -10.31 2.76
CA TRP A 78 10.40 -9.54 2.64
C TRP A 78 9.39 -9.89 3.74
N GLU A 79 9.65 -10.92 4.55
CA GLU A 79 8.78 -11.34 5.67
C GLU A 79 9.18 -10.70 7.02
N ASP A 80 10.37 -10.08 7.12
CA ASP A 80 10.82 -9.22 8.24
C ASP A 80 10.47 -7.74 8.01
#